data_AF-A0A1W9WZU9-F1
#
_entry.id   AF-A0A1W9WZU9-F1
#
_cell.length_a   1.000
_cell.length_b   1.000
_cell.length_c   1.000
_cell.angle_alpha   90.00
_cell.angle_beta   90.00
_cell.angle_gamma   90.00
#
_symmetry.space_group_name_H-M   'P 1'
#
loop_
_entity.id
_entity.type
_entity.pdbx_description
1 polymer ?
#
loop_
_entity_poly.entity_id
_entity_poly.type
_entity_poly.pdbx_seq_one_letter_code
_entity_poly.pdbx_strand_id
1 'polypeptide(L)' 'MKTNVDMSPEAIEYRLREVEKLRRLCLFLADSDVGRKIRKTNPENEASKRVALALGEISP' A
#
# COMPACT_ATOMS: atom_id res chain seq x y z
N MET A 1 -3.04 28.23 -2.23
CA MET A 1 -4.32 27.48 -2.26
C MET A 1 -4.61 27.01 -0.84
N LYS A 2 -5.55 27.65 -0.13
CA LYS A 2 -6.00 27.16 1.20
C LYS A 2 -7.03 26.06 0.95
N THR A 3 -6.63 24.81 1.09
CA THR A 3 -7.55 23.68 1.08
C THR A 3 -8.33 23.71 2.40
N ASN A 4 -9.61 24.06 2.33
CA ASN A 4 -10.52 23.99 3.46
C ASN A 4 -10.90 22.51 3.66
N VAL A 5 -9.99 21.76 4.28
CA VAL A 5 -10.21 20.35 4.60
C VAL A 5 -11.01 20.30 5.89
N ASP A 6 -12.16 19.62 5.86
CA ASP A 6 -12.91 19.33 7.06
C ASP A 6 -12.08 18.44 8.00
N MET A 7 -11.71 18.97 9.15
CA MET A 7 -10.91 18.32 10.19
C MET A 7 -11.77 17.88 11.40
N SER A 8 -13.09 17.78 11.23
CA SER A 8 -13.95 17.17 12.25
C SER A 8 -13.50 15.74 12.56
N PRO A 9 -13.63 15.27 13.82
CA PRO A 9 -13.26 13.91 14.20
C PRO A 9 -13.89 12.84 13.30
N GLU A 10 -15.15 13.02 12.92
CA GLU A 10 -15.91 12.10 12.06
C GLU A 10 -15.31 12.03 10.65
N ALA A 11 -14.94 13.18 10.08
CA ALA A 11 -14.32 13.24 8.76
C ALA A 11 -12.89 12.66 8.79
N ILE A 12 -12.16 12.82 9.89
CA ILE A 12 -10.85 12.18 10.08
C ILE A 12 -11.02 10.66 10.16
N GLU A 13 -11.94 10.16 10.99
CA GLU A 13 -12.20 8.74 11.14
C GLU A 13 -12.59 8.08 9.81
N TYR A 14 -13.50 8.71 9.07
CA TYR A 14 -13.91 8.23 7.75
C TYR A 14 -12.71 8.09 6.81
N ARG A 15 -11.85 9.11 6.70
CA ARG A 15 -10.67 9.06 5.84
C ARG A 15 -9.68 8.00 6.28
N LEU A 16 -9.46 7.84 7.58
CA LEU A 16 -8.59 6.78 8.10
C LEU A 16 -9.12 5.39 7.75
N ARG A 17 -10.43 5.14 7.86
CA ARG A 17 -11.06 3.88 7.45
C ARG A 17 -10.90 3.62 5.95
N GLU A 18 -11.08 4.64 5.11
CA GLU A 18 -10.89 4.48 3.66
C GLU A 18 -9.43 4.20 3.29
N VAL A 19 -8.48 4.89 3.93
CA VAL A 19 -7.04 4.62 3.77
C VAL A 19 -6.70 3.20 4.22
N GLU A 20 -7.29 2.71 5.30
CA GLU A 20 -7.09 1.33 5.74
C GLU A 20 -7.60 0.31 4.70
N LYS A 21 -8.80 0.52 4.14
CA LYS A 21 -9.34 -0.34 3.08
C LYS A 21 -8.43 -0.34 1.85
N LEU A 22 -7.98 0.83 1.43
CA LEU A 22 -7.06 0.97 0.31
C LEU A 22 -5.75 0.24 0.58
N ARG A 23 -5.17 0.40 1.78
CA ARG A 23 -3.95 -0.30 2.19
C ARG A 23 -4.12 -1.82 2.09
N ARG A 24 -5.22 -2.36 2.62
CA ARG A 24 -5.51 -3.81 2.57
C ARG A 24 -5.65 -4.31 1.13
N LEU A 25 -6.36 -3.57 0.28
CA LEU A 25 -6.51 -3.93 -1.14
C LEU A 25 -5.15 -3.93 -1.86
N CYS A 26 -4.32 -2.92 -1.66
CA CYS A 26 -2.99 -2.86 -2.27
C CYS A 26 -2.09 -4.02 -1.81
N LEU A 27 -2.12 -4.38 -0.53
CA LEU A 27 -1.36 -5.53 -0.02
C LEU A 27 -1.88 -6.85 -0.59
N PHE A 28 -3.20 -7.02 -0.70
CA PHE A 28 -3.79 -8.20 -1.33
C PHE A 28 -3.38 -8.33 -2.80
N LEU A 29 -3.40 -7.23 -3.56
CA LEU A 29 -2.94 -7.22 -4.95
C LEU A 29 -1.44 -7.49 -5.05
N ALA A 30 -0.64 -6.92 -4.15
CA ALA A 30 0.79 -7.16 -4.10
C ALA A 30 1.12 -8.63 -3.81
N ASP A 31 0.37 -9.30 -2.95
CA ASP A 31 0.54 -10.72 -2.63
C ASP A 31 -0.14 -11.67 -3.63
N SER A 32 -0.73 -11.16 -4.70
CA SER A 32 -1.22 -12.02 -5.79
C SER A 32 -0.08 -12.74 -6.52
N ASP A 33 -0.41 -13.83 -7.24
CA ASP A 33 0.58 -14.54 -8.06
C ASP A 33 1.25 -13.65 -9.10
N VAL A 34 0.49 -12.70 -9.66
CA VAL A 34 1.01 -11.69 -10.60
C VAL A 34 1.97 -10.75 -9.88
N GLY A 35 1.60 -10.27 -8.69
CA GLY A 35 2.46 -9.42 -7.86
C GLY A 35 3.77 -10.11 -7.49
N ARG A 36 3.70 -11.37 -7.05
CA ARG A 36 4.89 -12.21 -6.78
C ARG A 36 5.75 -12.41 -8.03
N LYS A 37 5.14 -12.67 -9.19
CA LYS A 37 5.87 -12.81 -10.45
C LYS A 37 6.61 -11.52 -10.83
N ILE A 38 5.96 -10.36 -10.68
CA ILE A 38 6.58 -9.06 -10.98
C ILE A 38 7.79 -8.82 -10.07
N ARG A 39 7.68 -9.08 -8.76
CA ARG A 39 8.79 -8.94 -7.81
C ARG A 39 9.96 -9.85 -8.17
N LYS A 40 9.70 -11.14 -8.38
CA LYS A 40 10.73 -12.11 -8.78
C LYS A 40 11.41 -11.79 -10.12
N THR A 41 10.69 -11.19 -11.05
CA THR A 41 11.23 -10.81 -12.36
C THR A 41 12.08 -9.53 -12.27
N ASN A 42 11.83 -8.67 -11.28
CA ASN A 42 12.49 -7.38 -11.11
C ASN A 42 13.06 -7.21 -9.69
N PRO A 43 13.97 -8.09 -9.24
CA PRO A 43 14.47 -8.08 -7.86
C PRO A 43 15.24 -6.78 -7.53
N GLU A 44 15.88 -6.16 -8.54
CA GLU A 44 16.63 -4.92 -8.37
C GLU A 44 15.76 -3.65 -8.41
N ASN A 45 14.47 -3.78 -8.72
CA ASN A 45 13.58 -2.63 -8.75
C ASN A 45 13.23 -2.19 -7.32
N GLU A 46 13.56 -0.94 -6.98
CA GLU A 46 13.31 -0.38 -5.65
C GLU A 46 11.84 -0.43 -5.21
N ALA A 47 10.89 -0.30 -6.13
CA ALA A 47 9.46 -0.45 -5.79
C ALA A 47 9.13 -1.90 -5.42
N SER A 48 9.71 -2.88 -6.11
CA SER A 48 9.52 -4.30 -5.78
C SER A 48 10.12 -4.64 -4.41
N LYS A 49 11.31 -4.11 -4.09
CA LYS A 49 11.94 -4.25 -2.77
C LYS A 49 11.07 -3.65 -1.66
N ARG A 50 10.53 -2.44 -1.86
CA ARG A 50 9.62 -1.79 -0.89
C ARG A 50 8.33 -2.59 -0.66
N VAL A 51 7.78 -3.19 -1.71
CA VAL A 51 6.59 -4.04 -1.61
C VAL A 51 6.91 -5.33 -0.84
N ALA A 52 8.03 -5.99 -1.13
CA ALA A 52 8.48 -7.18 -0.39
C ALA A 52 8.63 -6.88 1.12
N LEU A 53 9.28 -5.77 1.46
CA LEU A 53 9.41 -5.30 2.85
C LEU A 53 8.04 -5.02 3.49
N ALA A 54 7.12 -4.38 2.77
CA ALA A 54 5.77 -4.09 3.26
C ALA A 54 4.94 -5.36 3.51
N LEU A 55 5.26 -6.46 2.81
CA LEU A 55 4.67 -7.78 3.01
C LEU A 55 5.39 -8.60 4.10
N GLY A 56 6.50 -8.10 4.65
CA GLY A 56 7.30 -8.81 5.66
C GLY A 56 8.27 -9.85 5.08
N GLU A 57 8.55 -9.80 3.79
CA GLU A 57 9.54 -10.67 3.14
C GLU A 57 10.96 -10.15 3.46
N ILE A 58 11.83 -11.03 3.99
CA ILE A 58 13.19 -10.67 4.45
C ILE A 58 14.16 -10.49 3.26
N SER A 59 13.79 -10.95 2.05
CA SER A 59 14.55 -10.73 0.82
C SER A 59 13.60 -10.82 -0.40
N PRO A 60 13.64 -9.86 -1.35
CA PRO A 60 12.86 -9.88 -2.59
C PRO A 60 13.32 -10.92 -3.61
#